data_AF-A0A2D7IU36-F1
#
_entry.id   AF-A0A2D7IU36-F1
#
_cell.length_a   1.000
_cell.length_b   1.000
_cell.length_c   1.000
_cell.angle_alpha   90.00
_cell.angle_beta   90.00
_cell.angle_gamma   90.00
#
_symmetry.space_group_name_H-M   'P 1'
#
loop_
_entity.id
_entity.type
_entity.pdbx_description
1 polymer ?
#
loop_
_entity_poly.entity_id
_entity_poly.type
_entity_poly.pdbx_seq_one_letter_code
_entity_poly.pdbx_strand_id
1 'polypeptide(L)' 'MNIPNLLDQIPFVFVILACLTLGLAPFLPEPHLWEKLKMLSAGTLTKPIDIFDLFWHAWPWLLLLAKLIRMALTR' A
#
# COMPACT_ATOMS: atom_id res chain seq x y z
N MET A 1 17.95 -4.04 25.17
CA MET A 1 17.90 -2.80 24.36
C MET A 1 16.72 -2.94 23.43
N ASN A 2 15.59 -2.29 23.70
CA ASN A 2 14.46 -2.28 22.77
C ASN A 2 14.85 -1.40 21.58
N ILE A 3 15.41 -2.00 20.54
CA ILE A 3 15.69 -1.30 19.30
C ILE A 3 14.32 -0.89 18.73
N PRO A 4 14.02 0.42 18.62
CA PRO A 4 12.75 0.85 18.06
C PRO A 4 12.66 0.32 16.64
N ASN A 5 11.60 -0.44 16.35
CA ASN A 5 11.38 -0.97 15.02
C ASN A 5 11.15 0.21 14.07
N LEU A 6 11.67 0.13 12.85
CA LEU A 6 11.45 1.14 11.81
C LEU A 6 9.96 1.48 11.64
N LEU A 7 9.08 0.49 11.78
CA LEU A 7 7.63 0.66 11.71
C LEU A 7 7.08 1.55 12.83
N ASP A 8 7.69 1.58 14.01
CA ASP A 8 7.22 2.41 15.15
C ASP A 8 7.60 3.88 14.97
N GLN A 9 8.71 4.13 14.26
CA GLN A 9 9.23 5.48 14.05
C GLN A 9 8.43 6.27 13.01
N ILE A 10 7.64 5.59 12.16
CA ILE A 10 6.81 6.22 11.14
C ILE A 10 5.43 6.54 11.74
N PRO A 11 5.02 7.81 11.89
CA PRO A 11 3.70 8.16 12.41
C PRO A 11 2.57 7.61 11.53
N PHE A 12 1.49 7.10 12.15
CA PHE A 12 0.31 6.59 11.43
C PHE A 12 -0.29 7.62 10.48
N VAL A 13 -0.28 8.90 10.84
CA VAL A 13 -0.83 9.99 10.01
C VAL A 13 -0.19 10.00 8.61
N PHE A 14 1.13 9.87 8.49
CA PHE A 14 1.79 9.87 7.19
C PHE A 14 1.42 8.63 6.36
N VAL A 15 1.30 7.47 7.00
CA VAL A 15 0.92 6.23 6.31
C VAL A 15 -0.53 6.30 5.84
N ILE A 16 -1.43 6.82 6.67
CA ILE A 16 -2.84 7.04 6.32
C ILE A 16 -2.94 8.04 5.17
N LEU A 17 -2.23 9.18 5.23
CA LEU A 17 -2.20 10.16 4.14
C LEU A 17 -1.67 9.54 2.85
N ALA A 18 -0.60 8.73 2.90
CA ALA A 18 -0.08 8.03 1.73
C ALA A 18 -1.11 7.03 1.16
N CYS A 19 -1.85 6.31 1.99
CA CYS A 19 -2.94 5.43 1.51
C CYS A 19 -4.05 6.23 0.85
N LEU A 20 -4.50 7.31 1.51
CA LEU A 20 -5.61 8.13 1.04
C LEU A 20 -5.27 8.97 -0.18
N THR A 21 -3.99 9.22 -0.47
CA THR A 21 -3.54 9.98 -1.64
C THR A 21 -2.96 9.06 -2.69
N LEU A 22 -1.71 8.62 -2.50
CA LEU A 22 -1.02 7.77 -3.46
C LEU A 22 -1.69 6.40 -3.61
N GLY A 23 -2.13 5.78 -2.52
CA GLY A 23 -2.73 4.44 -2.58
C GLY A 23 -4.11 4.38 -3.24
N LEU A 24 -4.83 5.51 -3.30
CA LEU A 24 -6.15 5.64 -3.94
C LEU A 24 -6.10 6.39 -5.28
N ALA A 25 -4.94 6.90 -5.68
CA ALA A 25 -4.81 7.66 -6.93
C ALA A 25 -4.94 6.74 -8.17
N PRO A 26 -5.47 7.29 -9.28
CA PRO A 26 -6.35 8.45 -9.35
C PRO A 26 -7.72 8.11 -8.72
N PHE A 27 -8.38 9.09 -8.11
CA PHE A 27 -9.68 8.84 -7.47
C PHE A 27 -10.82 8.54 -8.45
N LEU A 28 -10.68 8.99 -9.70
CA LEU A 28 -11.65 8.82 -10.77
C LEU A 28 -10.93 8.55 -12.11
N PRO A 29 -11.52 7.77 -13.03
CA PRO A 29 -12.78 7.03 -12.85
C PRO A 29 -12.64 5.83 -11.90
N GLU A 30 -11.45 5.26 -11.76
CA GLU A 30 -11.14 4.23 -10.78
C GLU A 30 -9.66 4.29 -10.33
N PRO A 31 -9.33 3.89 -9.08
CA PRO A 31 -7.95 3.81 -8.61
C PRO A 31 -7.09 2.84 -9.41
N HIS A 32 -5.84 3.20 -9.66
CA HIS A 32 -4.88 2.34 -10.36
C HIS A 32 -4.73 1.00 -9.65
N LEU A 33 -4.66 1.00 -8.32
CA LEU A 33 -4.59 -0.23 -7.54
C LEU A 33 -5.73 -1.19 -7.89
N TRP A 34 -6.96 -0.69 -8.02
CA TRP A 34 -8.12 -1.52 -8.33
C TRP A 34 -8.08 -2.02 -9.78
N GLU A 35 -7.75 -1.15 -10.74
CA GLU A 35 -7.54 -1.52 -12.13
C GLU A 35 -6.51 -2.67 -12.26
N LYS A 36 -5.34 -2.51 -11.64
CA LYS A 36 -4.26 -3.49 -11.76
C LYS A 36 -4.58 -4.80 -11.03
N LEU A 37 -5.32 -4.78 -9.92
CA LEU A 37 -5.82 -6.00 -9.28
C LEU A 37 -6.78 -6.77 -10.19
N LYS A 38 -7.67 -6.09 -10.92
CA LYS A 38 -8.52 -6.73 -11.94
C LYS A 38 -7.67 -7.35 -13.05
N MET A 39 -6.69 -6.62 -13.58
CA MET A 39 -5.77 -7.15 -14.60
C MET A 39 -5.01 -8.38 -14.11
N LEU A 40 -4.54 -8.36 -12.86
CA LEU A 40 -3.85 -9.48 -12.22
C LEU A 40 -4.77 -10.71 -12.14
N SER A 41 -6.01 -10.52 -11.68
CA SER A 41 -7.01 -11.60 -11.60
C SER A 41 -7.39 -12.18 -12.97
N ALA A 42 -7.37 -11.34 -14.01
CA ALA A 42 -7.66 -11.72 -15.39
C ALA A 42 -6.44 -12.31 -16.13
N GLY A 43 -5.25 -12.37 -15.50
CA GLY A 43 -4.02 -12.83 -16.14
C GLY A 43 -3.48 -11.91 -17.23
N THR A 44 -3.89 -10.65 -17.25
CA THR A 44 -3.51 -9.66 -18.29
C THR A 44 -2.47 -8.64 -17.82
N LEU A 45 -2.05 -8.69 -16.55
CA LEU A 45 -1.02 -7.83 -15.97
C LEU A 45 0.40 -8.26 -16.43
N THR A 46 0.74 -7.99 -17.68
CA THR A 46 1.99 -8.47 -18.30
C THR A 46 3.00 -7.37 -18.57
N LYS A 47 2.56 -6.11 -18.69
CA LYS A 47 3.47 -5.00 -18.99
C LYS A 47 4.22 -4.60 -17.72
N PRO A 48 5.55 -4.39 -17.79
CA PRO A 48 6.35 -3.97 -16.64
C PRO A 48 5.84 -2.69 -15.97
N ILE A 49 5.32 -1.75 -16.75
CA ILE A 49 4.76 -0.50 -16.22
C ILE A 49 3.51 -0.73 -15.38
N ASP A 50 2.64 -1.66 -15.77
CA ASP A 50 1.43 -1.99 -15.01
C ASP A 50 1.76 -2.73 -13.71
N ILE A 51 2.79 -3.58 -13.75
CA ILE A 51 3.31 -4.26 -12.56
C ILE A 51 3.91 -3.22 -11.59
N PHE A 52 4.74 -2.32 -12.11
CA PHE A 52 5.29 -1.23 -11.30
C PHE A 52 4.19 -0.36 -10.70
N ASP A 53 3.18 -0.01 -11.49
CA ASP A 53 2.04 0.79 -11.06
C ASP A 53 1.24 0.11 -9.94
N LEU A 54 1.03 -1.21 -10.03
CA LEU A 54 0.46 -2.01 -8.94
C LEU A 54 1.30 -1.91 -7.66
N PHE A 55 2.61 -2.12 -7.76
CA PHE A 55 3.52 -2.00 -6.59
C PHE A 55 3.51 -0.60 -5.99
N TRP A 56 3.53 0.44 -6.84
CA TRP A 56 3.58 1.84 -6.46
C TRP A 56 2.31 2.34 -5.76
N HIS A 57 1.15 1.76 -6.09
CA HIS A 57 -0.09 2.08 -5.41
C HIS A 57 -0.36 1.12 -4.23
N ALA A 58 0.21 -0.07 -4.22
CA ALA A 58 0.03 -1.06 -3.13
C ALA A 58 0.92 -0.81 -1.91
N TRP A 59 2.15 -0.28 -2.05
CA TRP A 59 3.08 -0.17 -0.93
C TRP A 59 2.57 0.64 0.28
N PRO A 60 1.75 1.71 0.16
CA PRO A 60 1.22 2.42 1.32
C PRO A 60 0.29 1.50 2.13
N TRP A 61 -0.53 0.70 1.45
CA TRP A 61 -1.44 -0.26 2.07
C TRP A 61 -0.69 -1.40 2.77
N LEU A 62 0.38 -1.91 2.14
CA LEU A 62 1.23 -2.93 2.76
C LEU A 62 1.92 -2.38 4.02
N LEU A 63 2.38 -1.13 3.99
CA LEU A 63 2.96 -0.47 5.15
C LEU A 63 1.92 -0.27 6.27
N LEU A 64 0.71 0.15 5.93
CA LEU A 64 -0.40 0.28 6.88
C LEU A 64 -0.73 -1.07 7.53
N LEU A 65 -0.87 -2.12 6.73
CA LEU A 65 -1.14 -3.47 7.21
C LEU A 65 -0.03 -3.96 8.14
N ALA A 66 1.24 -3.78 7.79
CA ALA A 66 2.38 -4.14 8.63
C ALA A 66 2.35 -3.41 9.99
N LYS A 67 2.02 -2.11 10.01
CA LYS A 67 1.86 -1.35 11.25
C LYS A 67 0.67 -1.83 12.10
N LEU A 68 -0.46 -2.16 11.48
CA LEU A 68 -1.63 -2.67 12.18
C LEU A 68 -1.39 -4.06 12.78
N ILE A 69 -0.76 -4.97 12.03
CA ILE A 69 -0.35 -6.29 12.51
C ILE A 69 0.62 -6.14 13.68
N ARG A 70 1.63 -5.28 13.56
CA ARG A 70 2.55 -5.01 14.67
C ARG A 70 1.80 -4.52 15.90
N MET A 71 0.94 -3.52 15.76
CA MET A 71 0.12 -2.99 16.85
C MET A 71 -0.76 -4.09 17.49
N ALA A 72 -1.29 -5.03 16.71
CA ALA A 72 -2.07 -6.15 17.25
C ALA A 72 -1.20 -7.18 17.99
N LEU A 73 0.04 -7.41 17.55
CA LEU A 73 0.97 -8.38 18.15
C LEU A 73 1.76 -7.82 19.36
N THR A 74 1.91 -6.50 19.46
CA THR A 74 2.65 -5.83 20.55
C THR A 74 1.74 -5.14 21.56
N ARG A 75 0.43 -5.33 21.44
CA ARG A 75 -0.52 -5.08 22.53
C ARG A 75 -0.42 -6.20 23.55
#